data_AF-A0AAV9GIW3-F1
#
_entry.id   AF-A0AAV9GIW3-F1
#
_cell.length_a   1.000
_cell.length_b   1.000
_cell.length_c   1.000
_cell.angle_alpha   90.00
_cell.angle_beta   90.00
_cell.angle_gamma   90.00
#
_symmetry.space_group_name_H-M   'P 1'
#
loop_
_entity.id
_entity.type
_entity.pdbx_description
1 polymer ?
#
loop_
_entity_poly.entity_id
_entity_poly.type
_entity_poly.pdbx_seq_one_letter_code
_entity_poly.pdbx_strand_id
1 'polypeptide(L)'
;MPVPATDRGVVILPPVDSHYTLLTRAPAKRSLHSCTSRAIIGLIIVTGISIASALAAVAYTKTASDMSSSSNVPAPAECGRSAVEARANGCRFDAMLSAWIPRDCFDGEFLAGYDPFENYSLVVCDESGHTKFPFSFVILSWDELG
;
A
#
# COMPACT_ATOMS: atom_id res chain seq x y z
N MET A 1 -11.42 -25.99 -46.43
CA MET A 1 -12.74 -25.76 -47.05
C MET A 1 -13.75 -25.46 -45.95
N PRO A 2 -14.33 -24.25 -45.88
CA PRO A 2 -15.55 -24.04 -45.12
C PRO A 2 -16.61 -23.28 -45.94
N VAL A 3 -17.76 -23.90 -46.17
CA VAL A 3 -18.99 -23.29 -46.71
C VAL A 3 -20.15 -24.17 -46.23
N PRO A 4 -21.39 -23.69 -46.05
CA PRO A 4 -21.88 -22.44 -45.47
C PRO A 4 -22.90 -22.71 -44.34
N ALA A 5 -23.37 -21.66 -43.67
CA ALA A 5 -24.73 -21.66 -43.13
C ALA A 5 -25.44 -20.41 -43.66
N THR A 6 -26.29 -20.62 -44.65
CA THR A 6 -27.22 -19.65 -45.20
C THR A 6 -28.58 -19.85 -44.55
N ASP A 7 -29.34 -18.76 -44.48
CA ASP A 7 -30.80 -18.75 -44.58
C ASP A 7 -31.59 -18.94 -43.26
N ARG A 8 -32.23 -17.86 -42.77
CA ARG A 8 -33.66 -17.57 -43.04
C ARG A 8 -34.18 -16.47 -42.13
N GLY A 9 -34.55 -15.35 -42.75
CA GLY A 9 -35.49 -14.42 -42.17
C GLY A 9 -36.87 -15.06 -42.10
N VAL A 10 -37.54 -14.87 -40.97
CA VAL A 10 -38.98 -15.10 -40.83
C VAL A 10 -39.55 -13.86 -40.16
N VAL A 11 -40.27 -13.08 -40.98
CA VAL A 11 -41.10 -11.96 -40.58
C VAL A 11 -42.45 -12.54 -40.21
N ILE A 12 -42.83 -12.48 -38.94
CA ILE A 12 -44.20 -12.73 -38.49
C ILE A 12 -44.80 -11.37 -38.11
N LEU A 13 -45.65 -10.85 -38.98
CA LEU A 13 -46.58 -9.76 -38.67
C LEU A 13 -47.85 -10.36 -38.06
N PRO A 14 -48.32 -9.91 -36.89
CA PRO A 14 -49.70 -10.08 -36.49
C PRO A 14 -50.62 -8.98 -37.09
N PRO A 15 -51.92 -9.27 -37.21
CA PRO A 15 -52.86 -8.59 -38.08
C PRO A 15 -53.37 -7.24 -37.55
N VAL A 16 -53.73 -6.40 -38.52
CA VAL A 16 -54.58 -5.21 -38.37
C VAL A 16 -55.98 -5.64 -37.94
N ASP A 17 -56.49 -5.07 -36.84
CA ASP A 17 -57.87 -4.61 -36.67
C ASP A 17 -57.93 -3.70 -35.42
N SER A 18 -58.01 -2.38 -35.58
CA SER A 18 -59.24 -1.61 -35.80
C SER A 18 -60.09 -1.47 -34.53
N HIS A 19 -59.76 -0.50 -33.66
CA HIS A 19 -60.76 0.18 -32.84
C HIS A 19 -60.36 1.64 -32.59
N TYR A 20 -61.08 2.49 -33.30
CA TYR A 20 -61.27 3.92 -33.17
C TYR A 20 -61.60 4.29 -31.72
N THR A 21 -60.79 5.16 -31.12
CA THR A 21 -61.23 6.03 -30.03
C THR A 21 -60.59 7.39 -30.24
N LEU A 22 -61.32 8.26 -30.95
CA LEU A 22 -61.14 9.70 -30.87
C LEU A 22 -61.53 10.14 -29.46
N LEU A 23 -60.60 10.02 -28.53
CA LEU A 23 -60.63 10.76 -27.29
C LEU A 23 -59.75 11.99 -27.49
N THR A 24 -60.42 13.14 -27.56
CA THR A 24 -59.83 14.47 -27.46
C THR A 24 -58.83 14.50 -26.31
N ARG A 25 -57.55 14.40 -26.66
CA ARG A 25 -56.45 14.50 -25.70
C ARG A 25 -56.37 15.96 -25.26
N ALA A 26 -56.82 16.23 -24.03
CA ALA A 26 -56.44 17.42 -23.29
C ALA A 26 -54.93 17.68 -23.46
N PRO A 27 -54.44 18.93 -23.48
CA PRO A 27 -53.02 19.20 -23.60
C PRO A 27 -52.31 18.45 -22.49
N ALA A 28 -51.54 17.42 -22.87
CA ALA A 28 -50.69 16.73 -21.94
C ALA A 28 -49.80 17.79 -21.29
N LYS A 29 -49.99 18.03 -19.99
CA LYS A 29 -48.96 18.65 -19.15
C LYS A 29 -47.76 17.72 -19.25
N ARG A 30 -46.92 17.93 -20.27
CA ARG A 30 -45.63 17.26 -20.42
C ARG A 30 -44.88 17.60 -19.15
N SER A 31 -44.77 16.60 -18.28
CA SER A 31 -44.12 16.70 -16.99
C SER A 31 -42.68 17.16 -17.19
N LEU A 32 -42.46 18.45 -16.98
CA LEU A 32 -41.16 19.12 -16.96
C LEU A 32 -40.32 18.67 -15.74
N HIS A 33 -40.85 17.76 -14.92
CA HIS A 33 -40.24 17.31 -13.67
C HIS A 33 -39.30 16.11 -13.83
N SER A 34 -39.25 15.46 -15.01
CA SER A 34 -38.43 14.26 -15.21
C SER A 34 -36.92 14.54 -15.39
N CYS A 35 -36.56 15.62 -16.09
CA CYS A 35 -35.15 16.01 -16.28
C CYS A 35 -34.59 16.86 -15.14
N THR A 36 -35.42 17.69 -14.50
CA THR A 36 -35.01 18.58 -13.40
C THR A 36 -34.74 17.81 -12.11
N SER A 37 -35.52 16.76 -11.84
CA SER A 37 -35.34 15.89 -10.67
C SER A 37 -33.98 15.20 -10.65
N ARG A 38 -33.52 14.65 -11.79
CA ARG A 38 -32.22 13.95 -11.86
C ARG A 38 -31.04 14.91 -11.72
N ALA A 39 -31.15 16.13 -12.23
CA ALA A 39 -30.12 17.16 -12.09
C ALA A 39 -29.97 17.65 -10.64
N ILE A 40 -31.08 17.82 -9.92
CA ILE A 40 -31.08 18.25 -8.52
C ILE A 40 -30.48 17.18 -7.61
N ILE A 41 -30.82 15.90 -7.83
CA ILE A 41 -30.24 14.78 -7.07
C ILE A 41 -28.73 14.72 -7.27
N GLY A 42 -28.24 14.91 -8.50
CA GLY A 42 -26.81 14.98 -8.78
C GLY A 42 -26.10 16.11 -8.02
N LEU A 43 -26.70 17.31 -7.99
CA LEU A 43 -26.16 18.46 -7.24
C LEU A 43 -26.11 18.19 -5.72
N ILE A 44 -27.13 17.55 -5.15
CA ILE A 44 -27.16 17.21 -3.72
C ILE A 44 -26.06 16.19 -3.37
N ILE A 45 -25.82 15.20 -4.24
CA ILE A 45 -24.77 14.20 -4.00
C ILE A 45 -23.38 14.84 -4.07
N VAL A 46 -23.11 15.67 -5.09
CA VAL A 46 -21.79 16.31 -5.26
C VAL A 46 -21.49 17.27 -4.10
N THR A 47 -22.48 18.05 -3.66
CA THR A 47 -22.33 18.96 -2.51
C THR A 47 -22.15 18.17 -1.21
N GLY A 48 -22.90 17.08 -1.02
CA GLY A 48 -22.75 16.19 0.14
C GLY A 48 -21.34 15.58 0.24
N ILE A 49 -20.79 15.07 -0.87
CA ILE A 49 -19.43 14.50 -0.91
C ILE A 49 -18.38 15.56 -0.60
N SER A 50 -18.53 16.77 -1.16
CA SER A 50 -17.59 17.88 -0.94
C SER A 50 -17.58 18.36 0.51
N ILE A 51 -18.73 18.37 1.17
CA ILE A 51 -18.84 18.74 2.59
C ILE A 51 -18.24 17.64 3.48
N ALA A 52 -18.55 16.37 3.19
CA ALA A 52 -18.04 15.24 3.96
C ALA A 52 -16.49 15.15 3.91
N SER A 53 -15.89 15.39 2.74
CA SER A 53 -14.44 15.40 2.60
C SER A 53 -13.78 16.56 3.35
N ALA A 54 -14.37 17.75 3.32
CA ALA A 54 -13.90 18.90 4.07
C ALA A 54 -13.98 18.66 5.59
N LEU A 55 -15.08 18.09 6.09
CA LEU A 55 -15.23 17.74 7.50
C LEU A 55 -14.23 16.67 7.94
N ALA A 56 -13.98 15.66 7.10
CA ALA A 56 -12.98 14.64 7.37
C ALA A 56 -11.58 15.27 7.47
N ALA A 57 -11.19 16.15 6.54
CA ALA A 57 -9.91 16.85 6.57
C ALA A 57 -9.73 17.69 7.84
N VAL A 58 -10.77 18.42 8.26
CA VAL A 58 -10.75 19.19 9.51
C VAL A 58 -10.64 18.27 10.73
N ALA A 59 -11.35 17.15 10.76
CA ALA A 59 -11.24 16.17 11.84
C ALA A 59 -9.82 15.58 11.92
N TYR A 60 -9.21 15.22 10.79
CA TYR A 60 -7.83 14.71 10.73
C TYR A 60 -6.81 15.72 11.23
N THR A 61 -6.94 17.00 10.89
CA THR A 61 -6.02 18.04 11.40
C THR A 61 -6.13 18.23 12.91
N LYS A 62 -7.33 18.10 13.48
CA LYS A 62 -7.51 18.16 14.95
C LYS A 62 -6.88 16.97 15.66
N THR A 63 -7.12 15.74 15.21
CA THR A 63 -6.48 14.55 15.82
C THR A 63 -4.97 14.53 15.63
N ALA A 64 -4.44 15.03 14.52
CA ALA A 64 -2.99 15.15 14.32
C ALA A 64 -2.34 16.16 15.29
N SER A 65 -3.07 17.23 15.64
CA SER A 65 -2.61 18.25 16.59
C SER A 65 -2.61 17.71 18.03
N ASP A 66 -3.62 16.91 18.38
CA ASP A 66 -3.71 16.29 19.72
C ASP A 66 -2.64 15.20 19.93
N MET A 67 -2.27 14.46 18.87
CA MET A 67 -1.17 13.48 18.94
C MET A 67 0.22 14.15 19.10
N SER A 68 0.36 15.43 18.74
CA SER A 68 1.64 16.14 18.79
C SER A 68 1.94 16.79 20.16
N SER A 69 0.96 16.79 21.08
CA SER A 69 1.05 17.59 22.33
C SER A 69 1.37 16.79 23.59
N SER A 70 1.60 15.47 23.48
CA SER A 70 2.00 14.63 24.61
C SER A 70 3.29 13.87 24.30
N SER A 71 4.38 14.60 24.10
CA SER A 71 5.72 14.00 24.05
C SER A 71 6.41 14.21 25.40
N ASN A 72 6.06 13.37 26.39
CA ASN A 72 6.96 13.04 27.50
C ASN A 72 8.00 12.00 27.06
N VAL A 73 8.33 11.94 25.76
CA VAL A 73 9.41 11.11 25.26
C VAL A 73 10.70 11.87 25.58
N PRO A 74 11.58 11.33 26.44
CA PRO A 74 12.89 11.92 26.66
C PRO A 74 13.56 12.10 25.30
N ALA A 75 14.20 13.26 25.08
CA ALA A 75 14.98 13.47 23.87
C ALA A 75 15.89 12.25 23.64
N PRO A 76 15.95 11.70 22.41
CA PRO A 76 16.74 10.51 22.14
C PRO A 76 18.17 10.74 22.62
N ALA A 77 18.66 9.86 23.50
CA ALA A 77 19.99 10.00 24.05
C ALA A 77 21.01 9.93 22.90
N GLU A 78 21.77 11.01 22.71
CA GLU A 78 22.69 11.14 21.60
C GLU A 78 23.96 10.32 21.87
N CYS A 79 24.16 9.25 21.10
CA CYS A 79 25.39 8.45 21.13
C CYS A 79 26.57 9.10 20.38
N GLY A 80 26.40 10.33 19.89
CA GLY A 80 27.47 11.04 19.20
C GLY A 80 27.78 10.51 17.81
N ARG A 81 28.88 11.01 17.23
CA ARG A 81 29.29 10.70 15.84
C ARG A 81 30.52 9.82 15.73
N SER A 82 31.16 9.50 16.86
CA SER A 82 32.36 8.66 16.88
C SER A 82 32.22 7.55 17.92
N ALA A 83 32.94 6.45 17.70
CA ALA A 83 32.99 5.34 18.65
C ALA A 83 33.56 5.75 20.02
N VAL A 84 34.39 6.79 20.07
CA VAL A 84 34.93 7.32 21.34
C VAL A 84 33.84 8.06 22.09
N GLU A 85 33.12 8.95 21.41
CA GLU A 85 32.01 9.73 21.96
C GLU A 85 30.86 8.82 22.41
N ALA A 86 30.50 7.81 21.61
CA ALA A 86 29.46 6.86 21.96
C ALA A 86 29.75 6.09 23.26
N ARG A 87 31.00 5.65 23.43
CA ARG A 87 31.43 4.99 24.68
C ARG A 87 31.43 5.97 25.85
N ALA A 88 31.89 7.20 25.64
CA ALA A 88 31.86 8.24 26.67
C ALA A 88 30.43 8.59 27.11
N ASN A 89 29.48 8.59 26.17
CA ASN A 89 28.05 8.80 26.41
C ASN A 89 27.33 7.55 26.95
N GLY A 90 28.07 6.45 27.21
CA GLY A 90 27.54 5.25 27.83
C GLY A 90 26.72 4.33 26.90
N CYS A 91 26.75 4.60 25.59
CA CYS A 91 26.10 3.78 24.58
C CYS A 91 26.78 2.42 24.39
N ARG A 92 26.08 1.52 23.70
CA ARG A 92 26.57 0.19 23.31
C ARG A 92 26.50 0.07 21.79
N PHE A 93 27.45 -0.65 21.22
CA PHE A 93 27.44 -0.96 19.80
C PHE A 93 26.62 -2.21 19.57
N ASP A 94 25.57 -2.09 18.77
CA ASP A 94 24.75 -3.20 18.31
C ASP A 94 25.24 -3.64 16.92
N ALA A 95 25.75 -4.87 16.83
CA ALA A 95 26.28 -5.41 15.58
C ALA A 95 25.20 -5.64 14.53
N MET A 96 23.99 -6.00 14.95
CA MET A 96 22.87 -6.28 14.05
C MET A 96 22.32 -5.00 13.42
N LEU A 97 22.24 -3.92 14.20
CA LEU A 97 21.88 -2.60 13.68
C LEU A 97 23.08 -1.84 13.09
N SER A 98 24.30 -2.35 13.30
CA SER A 98 25.55 -1.67 12.94
C SER A 98 25.58 -0.22 13.43
N ALA A 99 25.08 0.01 14.64
CA ALA A 99 24.83 1.34 15.19
C ALA A 99 25.17 1.43 16.68
N TRP A 100 25.47 2.64 17.14
CA TRP A 100 25.59 2.95 18.56
C TRP A 100 24.22 3.32 19.11
N ILE A 101 23.77 2.59 20.12
CA ILE A 101 22.46 2.79 20.73
C ILE A 101 22.57 3.05 22.24
N PRO A 102 21.62 3.80 22.82
CA PRO A 102 21.55 4.00 24.27
C PRO A 102 21.48 2.65 24.99
N ARG A 103 22.03 2.60 26.21
CA ARG A 103 22.09 1.35 26.98
C ARG A 103 20.72 0.72 27.21
N ASP A 104 19.69 1.53 27.42
CA ASP A 104 18.34 1.04 27.68
C ASP A 104 17.69 0.39 26.45
N CYS A 105 18.23 0.67 25.25
CA CYS A 105 17.79 0.07 24.00
C CYS A 105 18.65 -1.14 23.60
N PHE A 106 19.75 -1.40 24.30
CA PHE A 106 20.68 -2.47 23.95
C PHE A 106 20.15 -3.83 24.42
N ASP A 107 19.77 -4.67 23.45
CA ASP A 107 19.36 -6.04 23.70
C ASP A 107 20.56 -6.99 23.61
N GLY A 108 21.20 -7.20 24.77
CA GLY A 108 22.34 -8.10 24.88
C GLY A 108 21.96 -9.59 24.80
N GLU A 109 20.72 -9.95 25.12
CA GLU A 109 20.25 -11.35 25.06
C GLU A 109 20.11 -11.79 23.61
N PHE A 110 19.54 -10.91 22.78
CA PHE A 110 19.42 -11.16 21.34
C PHE A 110 20.78 -11.24 20.64
N LEU A 111 21.70 -10.32 20.98
CA LEU A 111 23.05 -10.33 20.42
C LEU A 111 23.89 -11.53 20.86
N ALA A 112 23.64 -12.10 22.04
CA ALA A 112 24.37 -13.28 22.51
C ALA A 112 24.06 -14.54 21.68
N GLY A 113 22.86 -14.62 21.10
CA GLY A 113 22.47 -15.69 20.17
C GLY A 113 22.74 -15.37 18.70
N TYR A 114 23.21 -14.16 18.39
CA TYR A 114 23.49 -13.76 17.02
C TYR A 114 24.83 -14.32 16.57
N ASP A 115 24.79 -15.35 15.73
CA ASP A 115 25.94 -15.81 14.97
C ASP A 115 25.87 -15.24 13.54
N PRO A 116 26.68 -14.22 13.17
CA PRO A 116 26.72 -13.69 11.80
C PRO A 116 27.19 -14.73 10.78
N PHE A 117 27.70 -15.86 11.27
CA PHE A 117 28.34 -16.94 10.55
C PHE A 117 27.54 -18.25 10.64
N GLU A 118 26.34 -18.26 11.22
CA GLU A 118 25.45 -19.41 11.06
C GLU A 118 24.85 -19.43 9.64
N ASN A 119 25.06 -20.53 8.92
CA ASN A 119 24.39 -20.86 7.65
C ASN A 119 24.72 -19.98 6.41
N TYR A 120 25.75 -19.15 6.48
CA TYR A 120 26.32 -18.55 5.29
C TYR A 120 27.16 -19.56 4.47
N SER A 121 27.05 -19.44 3.16
CA SER A 121 27.91 -20.15 2.20
C SER A 121 28.53 -19.10 1.29
N LEU A 122 29.83 -19.21 1.06
CA LEU A 122 30.49 -18.35 0.09
C LEU A 122 30.15 -18.88 -1.30
N VAL A 123 29.51 -18.04 -2.12
CA VAL A 123 29.17 -18.40 -3.50
C VAL A 123 30.11 -17.67 -4.43
N VAL A 124 30.95 -18.43 -5.15
CA VAL A 124 31.76 -17.87 -6.23
C VAL A 124 31.02 -18.09 -7.54
N CYS A 125 30.80 -17.01 -8.28
CA CYS A 125 30.31 -17.07 -9.65
C CYS A 125 31.51 -17.11 -10.59
N ASP A 126 31.69 -18.21 -11.31
CA ASP A 126 32.66 -18.33 -12.41
C ASP A 126 31.92 -18.53 -13.75
N GLU A 127 32.67 -18.67 -14.85
CA GLU A 127 32.08 -18.96 -16.17
C GLU A 127 31.36 -20.33 -16.23
N SER A 128 31.62 -21.20 -15.25
CA SER A 128 31.06 -22.55 -15.11
C SER A 128 29.77 -22.58 -14.27
N GLY A 129 29.41 -21.48 -13.59
CA GLY A 129 28.20 -21.34 -12.78
C GLY A 129 28.45 -20.86 -11.35
N HIS A 130 27.57 -21.25 -10.43
CA HIS A 130 27.66 -20.87 -9.01
C HIS A 130 28.20 -22.04 -8.18
N THR A 131 29.39 -21.88 -7.61
CA THR A 131 29.98 -22.86 -6.68
C THR A 131 29.77 -22.39 -5.24
N LYS A 132 29.21 -23.25 -4.38
CA LYS A 132 28.98 -22.96 -2.96
C LYS A 132 30.07 -23.61 -2.11
N PHE A 133 30.80 -22.81 -1.35
CA PHE A 133 31.77 -23.30 -0.39
C PHE A 133 31.19 -23.19 1.03
N PRO A 134 31.29 -24.24 1.85
CA PRO A 134 30.98 -24.14 3.26
C PRO A 134 31.99 -23.19 3.92
N PHE A 135 31.55 -22.44 4.94
CA PHE A 135 32.44 -21.46 5.55
C PHE A 135 33.71 -22.07 6.17
N SER A 136 33.65 -23.32 6.64
CA SER A 136 34.82 -24.06 7.12
C SER A 136 35.97 -24.13 6.11
N PHE A 137 35.67 -24.09 4.79
CA PHE A 137 36.68 -24.06 3.74
C PHE A 137 37.33 -22.68 3.58
N VAL A 138 36.59 -21.61 3.87
CA VAL A 138 37.08 -20.24 3.73
C VAL A 138 38.13 -19.94 4.80
N ILE A 139 37.90 -20.30 6.07
CA ILE A 139 38.88 -20.00 7.14
C ILE A 139 40.23 -20.70 6.90
N LEU A 140 40.20 -21.95 6.44
CA LEU A 140 41.41 -22.74 6.21
C LEU A 140 42.32 -22.16 5.11
N SER A 141 41.79 -21.37 4.17
CA SER A 141 42.63 -20.73 3.14
C SER A 141 43.38 -19.49 3.63
N TRP A 142 42.95 -18.87 4.74
CA TRP A 142 43.61 -17.69 5.31
C TRP A 142 44.77 -18.07 6.24
N ASP A 143 44.71 -19.25 6.87
CA ASP A 143 45.79 -19.76 7.74
C ASP A 143 47.03 -20.25 6.97
N GLU A 144 46.92 -20.51 5.65
CA GLU A 144 48.07 -20.93 4.81
C GLU A 144 48.81 -19.76 4.12
N LEU A 145 48.40 -18.52 4.37
CA LEU A 145 49.06 -17.30 3.86
C LEU A 145 49.78 -16.49 4.96
N GLY A 146 49.96 -17.09 6.14
CA GLY A 146 50.74 -16.55 7.26
C GLY A 146 52.09 -17.22 7.43
#